data_AF-A0A7C2N7A2-F1
#
_entry.id   AF-A0A7C2N7A2-F1
#
_cell.length_a   1.000
_cell.length_b   1.000
_cell.length_c   1.000
_cell.angle_alpha   90.00
_cell.angle_beta   90.00
_cell.angle_gamma   90.00
#
_symmetry.space_group_name_H-M   'P 1'
#
loop_
_entity.id
_entity.type
_entity.pdbx_description
1 polymer ?
#
loop_
_entity_poly.entity_id
_entity_poly.type
_entity_poly.pdbx_seq_one_letter_code
_entity_poly.pdbx_strand_id
1 'polypeptide(L)'
;MVKLLSKNDGYRAVKLAREAIEIYLEERKMIQKRLDGVFSEKRGVFTTLTKHGNLRGCIGFPYPIKRLDEAIVESAIAAAIDDPRFEPVRLSEMDEIVVEVTILTPPEKIDAKPKDLPEYVEIGRHGLIVKMGPFSGLLLPQVAVEYNMDAEEFLSETCMKAGLPPDCWLTGAEVYRFEGQIFKEKVPRGEVVEVDLKSCEI
;
A
#
# COMPACT_ATOMS: atom_id res chain seq x y z
N MET A 1 1.06 19.11 -4.68
CA MET A 1 1.62 18.86 -3.33
C MET A 1 1.07 17.55 -2.85
N VAL A 2 1.94 16.55 -2.75
CA VAL A 2 1.62 15.24 -2.16
C VAL A 2 1.11 15.47 -0.73
N LYS A 3 -0.16 15.15 -0.48
CA LYS A 3 -0.74 15.29 0.85
C LYS A 3 -0.36 14.08 1.68
N LEU A 4 0.75 14.19 2.40
CA LEU A 4 1.18 13.16 3.35
C LEU A 4 0.23 13.12 4.56
N LEU A 5 0.12 11.94 5.16
CA LEU A 5 -0.64 11.72 6.37
C LEU A 5 0.17 12.24 7.58
N SER A 6 -0.52 12.83 8.53
CA SER A 6 0.06 13.16 9.83
C SER A 6 0.20 11.90 10.69
N LYS A 7 1.02 11.96 11.76
CA LYS A 7 1.10 10.89 12.77
C LYS A 7 -0.28 10.53 13.36
N ASN A 8 -1.15 11.53 13.54
CA ASN A 8 -2.51 11.32 14.05
C ASN A 8 -3.40 10.59 13.02
N ASP A 9 -3.23 10.88 11.73
CA ASP A 9 -3.91 10.12 10.67
C ASP A 9 -3.41 8.67 10.64
N GLY A 10 -2.11 8.45 10.75
CA GLY A 10 -1.53 7.11 10.88
C GLY A 10 -2.09 6.32 12.06
N TYR A 11 -2.15 6.93 13.24
CA TYR A 11 -2.80 6.34 14.42
C TYR A 11 -4.26 5.97 14.16
N ARG A 12 -5.04 6.87 13.57
CA ARG A 12 -6.46 6.64 13.25
C ARG A 12 -6.63 5.51 12.22
N ALA A 13 -5.73 5.41 11.24
CA ALA A 13 -5.76 4.36 10.23
C ALA A 13 -5.52 2.98 10.83
N VAL A 14 -4.47 2.82 11.64
CA VAL A 14 -4.15 1.55 12.30
C VAL A 14 -5.24 1.15 13.30
N LYS A 15 -5.80 2.10 14.06
CA LYS A 15 -6.95 1.84 14.94
C LYS A 15 -8.17 1.38 14.16
N LEU A 16 -8.49 2.03 13.04
CA LEU A 16 -9.61 1.64 12.18
C LEU A 16 -9.43 0.22 11.63
N ALA A 17 -8.22 -0.12 11.17
CA ALA A 17 -7.90 -1.45 10.67
C ALA A 17 -8.11 -2.53 11.75
N ARG A 18 -7.57 -2.31 12.96
CA ARG A 18 -7.75 -3.24 14.07
C ARG A 18 -9.23 -3.40 14.46
N GLU A 19 -9.94 -2.28 14.64
CA GLU A 19 -11.36 -2.26 15.01
C GLU A 19 -12.19 -3.02 13.97
N ALA A 20 -11.90 -2.84 12.68
CA ALA A 20 -12.56 -3.57 11.60
C ALA A 20 -12.35 -5.09 11.69
N ILE A 21 -11.11 -5.52 11.97
CA ILE A 21 -10.79 -6.95 12.11
C ILE A 21 -11.50 -7.54 13.32
N GLU A 22 -11.36 -6.93 14.49
CA GLU A 22 -11.91 -7.45 15.75
C GLU A 22 -13.45 -7.59 15.67
N ILE A 23 -14.14 -6.55 15.19
CA ILE A 23 -15.61 -6.59 15.02
C ILE A 23 -16.02 -7.62 13.96
N TYR A 24 -15.26 -7.75 12.87
CA TYR A 24 -15.59 -8.77 11.86
C TYR A 24 -15.39 -10.19 12.40
N LEU A 25 -14.33 -10.44 13.18
CA LEU A 25 -14.07 -11.75 13.77
C LEU A 25 -15.09 -12.12 14.85
N GLU A 26 -15.59 -11.14 15.61
CA GLU A 26 -16.59 -11.33 16.66
C GLU A 26 -18.02 -11.44 16.11
N GLU A 27 -18.44 -10.47 15.29
CA GLU A 27 -19.84 -10.31 14.88
C GLU A 27 -20.12 -10.69 13.42
N ARG A 28 -19.08 -10.96 12.62
CA ARG A 28 -19.18 -11.12 11.15
C ARG A 28 -19.81 -9.91 10.45
N LYS A 29 -19.62 -8.71 11.03
CA LYS A 29 -20.09 -7.45 10.47
C LYS A 29 -18.93 -6.59 10.00
N MET A 30 -19.12 -5.98 8.83
CA MET A 30 -18.21 -4.95 8.34
C MET A 30 -18.63 -3.60 8.92
N ILE A 31 -17.71 -2.92 9.59
CA ILE A 31 -17.96 -1.57 10.10
C ILE A 31 -18.04 -0.56 8.96
N GLN A 32 -18.90 0.45 9.12
CA GLN A 32 -19.04 1.56 8.18
C GLN A 32 -18.67 2.87 8.87
N LYS A 33 -17.43 2.97 9.31
CA LYS A 33 -16.92 4.16 9.99
C LYS A 33 -16.40 5.16 8.96
N ARG A 34 -17.02 6.34 8.91
CA ARG A 34 -16.59 7.44 8.05
C ARG A 34 -15.67 8.36 8.81
N LEU A 35 -14.50 8.63 8.23
CA LEU A 35 -13.54 9.56 8.78
C LEU A 35 -13.36 10.75 7.83
N ASP A 36 -13.21 11.94 8.40
CA ASP A 36 -13.00 13.18 7.63
C ASP A 36 -11.54 13.40 7.23
N GLY A 37 -11.32 14.38 6.36
CA GLY A 37 -9.98 14.78 5.93
C GLY A 37 -9.40 13.81 4.90
N VAL A 38 -8.15 13.38 5.10
CA VAL A 38 -7.43 12.50 4.15
C VAL A 38 -8.13 11.15 3.92
N PHE A 39 -8.93 10.71 4.89
CA PHE A 39 -9.71 9.47 4.81
C PHE A 39 -10.84 9.51 3.78
N SER A 40 -11.24 10.72 3.36
CA SER A 40 -12.25 10.93 2.32
C SER A 40 -11.70 10.85 0.90
N GLU A 41 -10.37 10.90 0.77
CA GLU A 41 -9.69 10.82 -0.52
C GLU A 41 -9.59 9.38 -0.97
N LYS A 42 -9.48 9.18 -2.29
CA LYS A 42 -9.19 7.86 -2.84
C LYS A 42 -7.70 7.59 -2.78
N ARG A 43 -7.30 6.50 -2.14
CA ARG A 43 -5.89 6.09 -1.97
C ARG A 43 -5.77 4.58 -2.05
N GLY A 44 -4.60 4.13 -2.50
CA GLY A 44 -4.22 2.74 -2.34
C GLY A 44 -3.82 2.46 -0.89
N VAL A 45 -4.03 1.23 -0.43
CA VAL A 45 -3.69 0.82 0.94
C VAL A 45 -3.40 -0.67 1.01
N PHE A 46 -2.48 -1.05 1.87
CA PHE A 46 -2.23 -2.44 2.26
C PHE A 46 -2.33 -2.55 3.78
N THR A 47 -2.96 -3.60 4.27
CA THR A 47 -2.93 -3.96 5.68
C THR A 47 -2.09 -5.22 5.84
N THR A 48 -1.09 -5.14 6.72
CA THR A 48 -0.19 -6.24 7.05
C THR A 48 -0.40 -6.63 8.51
N LEU A 49 -0.55 -7.92 8.77
CA LEU A 49 -0.65 -8.50 10.10
C LEU A 49 0.64 -9.27 10.37
N THR A 50 1.23 -9.04 11.54
CA THR A 50 2.40 -9.78 12.00
C THR A 50 2.16 -10.39 13.36
N LYS A 51 2.55 -11.65 13.56
CA LYS A 51 2.44 -12.37 14.83
C LYS A 51 3.84 -12.83 15.25
N HIS A 52 4.30 -12.40 16.43
CA HIS A 52 5.67 -12.70 16.91
C HIS A 52 6.75 -12.39 15.88
N GLY A 53 6.61 -11.27 15.15
CA GLY A 53 7.53 -10.83 14.10
C GLY A 53 7.37 -11.52 12.74
N ASN A 54 6.53 -12.55 12.63
CA ASN A 54 6.30 -13.27 11.37
C ASN A 54 5.05 -12.77 10.65
N LEU A 55 5.07 -12.77 9.32
CA LEU A 55 3.90 -12.43 8.50
C LEU A 55 2.73 -13.38 8.82
N ARG A 56 1.55 -12.81 9.08
CA ARG A 56 0.31 -13.53 9.42
C ARG A 56 -0.82 -13.28 8.41
N GLY A 57 -0.67 -12.26 7.57
CA GLY A 57 -1.56 -11.91 6.47
C GLY A 57 -1.18 -10.55 5.90
N CYS A 58 -1.34 -10.35 4.60
CA CYS A 58 -1.14 -9.06 3.94
C CYS A 58 -1.99 -8.96 2.68
N ILE A 59 -2.95 -8.04 2.68
CA ILE A 59 -3.83 -7.76 1.55
C ILE A 59 -3.96 -6.25 1.38
N GLY A 60 -4.09 -5.80 0.13
CA GLY A 60 -4.31 -4.40 -0.16
C GLY A 60 -4.89 -4.15 -1.54
N PHE A 61 -5.26 -2.90 -1.74
CA PHE A 61 -5.76 -2.36 -2.99
C PHE A 61 -4.77 -1.30 -3.46
N PRO A 62 -3.93 -1.60 -4.45
CA PRO A 62 -2.89 -0.66 -4.88
C PRO A 62 -3.47 0.57 -5.59
N TYR A 63 -4.59 0.40 -6.29
CA TYR A 63 -5.23 1.48 -7.05
C TYR A 63 -6.18 2.31 -6.18
N PRO A 64 -6.18 3.66 -6.31
CA PRO A 64 -7.05 4.55 -5.55
C PRO A 64 -8.49 4.55 -6.08
N ILE A 65 -9.21 3.43 -5.91
CA ILE A 65 -10.58 3.27 -6.41
C ILE A 65 -11.66 3.61 -5.38
N LYS A 66 -11.35 3.46 -4.09
CA LYS A 66 -12.24 3.66 -2.93
C LYS A 66 -11.70 4.73 -2.00
N ARG A 67 -12.57 5.27 -1.13
CA ARG A 67 -12.11 6.16 -0.06
C ARG A 67 -11.15 5.41 0.85
N LEU A 68 -10.17 6.12 1.42
CA LEU A 68 -9.17 5.51 2.28
C LEU A 68 -9.80 4.82 3.51
N ASP A 69 -10.86 5.39 4.11
CA ASP A 69 -11.56 4.73 5.22
C ASP A 69 -12.15 3.36 4.84
N GLU A 70 -12.84 3.27 3.70
CA GLU A 70 -13.36 2.00 3.15
C GLU A 70 -12.25 1.03 2.83
N ALA A 71 -11.21 1.50 2.13
CA ALA A 71 -10.11 0.66 1.69
C ALA A 71 -9.33 0.07 2.87
N ILE A 72 -9.18 0.82 3.97
CA ILE A 72 -8.58 0.31 5.22
C ILE A 72 -9.43 -0.81 5.80
N VAL A 73 -10.74 -0.58 5.97
CA VAL A 73 -11.65 -1.59 6.54
C VAL A 73 -11.61 -2.88 5.74
N GLU A 74 -11.76 -2.78 4.42
CA GLU A 74 -11.79 -3.94 3.54
C GLU A 74 -10.44 -4.67 3.49
N SER A 75 -9.32 -3.93 3.35
CA SER A 75 -8.00 -4.56 3.28
C SER A 75 -7.62 -5.21 4.61
N ALA A 76 -8.03 -4.63 5.74
CA ALA A 76 -7.76 -5.18 7.06
C ALA A 76 -8.51 -6.50 7.29
N ILE A 77 -9.81 -6.54 6.96
CA ILE A 77 -10.61 -7.76 7.05
C ILE A 77 -10.03 -8.83 6.11
N ALA A 78 -9.75 -8.48 4.86
CA ALA A 78 -9.20 -9.42 3.89
C ALA A 78 -7.82 -9.95 4.30
N ALA A 79 -6.95 -9.11 4.88
CA ALA A 79 -5.66 -9.54 5.42
C ALA A 79 -5.83 -10.55 6.57
N ALA A 80 -6.92 -10.47 7.33
CA ALA A 80 -7.20 -11.39 8.43
C ALA A 80 -7.84 -12.71 7.98
N ILE A 81 -8.65 -12.74 6.92
CA ILE A 81 -9.47 -13.92 6.58
C ILE A 81 -9.31 -14.45 5.15
N ASP A 82 -8.83 -13.63 4.21
CA ASP A 82 -8.85 -13.91 2.77
C ASP A 82 -7.43 -14.01 2.17
N ASP A 83 -6.36 -13.90 2.98
CA ASP A 83 -5.01 -14.15 2.50
C ASP A 83 -4.81 -15.66 2.25
N PRO A 84 -4.67 -16.11 0.98
CA PRO A 84 -4.70 -17.53 0.64
C PRO A 84 -3.47 -18.31 1.15
N ARG A 85 -2.46 -17.62 1.68
CA ARG A 85 -1.25 -18.24 2.25
C ARG A 85 -1.44 -18.71 3.69
N PHE A 86 -2.50 -18.25 4.37
CA PHE A 86 -2.71 -18.47 5.80
C PHE A 86 -4.16 -18.88 6.09
N GLU A 87 -4.34 -19.63 7.17
CA GLU A 87 -5.69 -19.86 7.71
C GLU A 87 -6.28 -18.56 8.29
N PRO A 88 -7.61 -18.38 8.24
CA PRO A 88 -8.26 -17.20 8.82
C PRO A 88 -7.87 -16.97 10.29
N VAL A 89 -7.55 -15.72 10.62
CA VAL A 89 -7.19 -15.29 11.97
C VAL A 89 -8.35 -15.53 12.94
N ARG A 90 -8.06 -16.08 14.12
CA ARG A 90 -9.03 -16.18 15.21
C ARG A 90 -9.02 -14.92 16.07
N LEU A 91 -10.16 -14.57 16.66
CA LEU A 91 -10.27 -13.40 17.54
C LEU A 91 -9.23 -13.43 18.68
N SER A 92 -8.98 -14.59 19.27
CA SER A 92 -7.97 -14.77 20.33
C SER A 92 -6.53 -14.50 19.87
N GLU A 93 -6.22 -14.65 18.58
CA GLU A 93 -4.88 -14.33 18.06
C GLU A 93 -4.63 -12.82 17.99
N MET A 94 -5.67 -11.99 18.01
CA MET A 94 -5.52 -10.52 17.90
C MET A 94 -4.76 -9.89 19.07
N ASP A 95 -4.64 -10.61 20.18
CA ASP A 95 -3.83 -10.23 21.35
C ASP A 95 -2.32 -10.37 21.11
N GLU A 96 -1.94 -11.15 20.08
CA GLU A 96 -0.55 -11.42 19.70
C GLU A 96 -0.18 -10.78 18.35
N ILE A 97 -1.16 -10.23 17.63
CA ILE A 97 -0.98 -9.65 16.30
C ILE A 97 -0.70 -8.16 16.42
N VAL A 98 0.32 -7.71 15.70
CA VAL A 98 0.60 -6.31 15.40
C VAL A 98 -0.02 -5.95 14.05
N VAL A 99 -0.79 -4.86 14.03
CA VAL A 99 -1.41 -4.33 12.81
C VAL A 99 -0.52 -3.23 12.22
N GLU A 100 -0.34 -3.30 10.91
CA GLU A 100 0.38 -2.33 10.10
C GLU A 100 -0.49 -1.92 8.91
N VAL A 101 -0.50 -0.63 8.60
CA VAL A 101 -1.23 -0.06 7.46
C VAL A 101 -0.26 0.76 6.62
N THR A 102 -0.08 0.35 5.36
CA THR A 102 0.71 1.05 4.35
C THR A 102 -0.22 1.83 3.44
N ILE A 103 -0.11 3.15 3.46
CA ILE A 103 -1.01 4.07 2.73
C ILE A 103 -0.24 4.70 1.58
N LEU A 104 -0.76 4.54 0.37
CA LEU A 104 -0.15 5.07 -0.83
C LEU A 104 -0.61 6.50 -1.08
N THR A 105 0.30 7.36 -1.49
CA THR A 105 -0.06 8.70 -1.96
C THR A 105 -0.90 8.59 -3.24
N PRO A 106 -1.78 9.57 -3.53
CA PRO A 106 -2.40 9.65 -4.84
C PRO A 106 -1.33 9.60 -5.94
N PRO A 107 -1.46 8.74 -6.95
CA PRO A 107 -0.50 8.67 -8.04
C PRO A 107 -0.44 10.00 -8.80
N GLU A 108 0.77 10.54 -8.96
CA GLU A 108 1.02 11.74 -9.73
C GLU A 108 1.57 11.36 -11.11
N LYS A 109 0.96 11.87 -12.19
CA LYS A 109 1.46 11.64 -13.55
C LYS A 109 2.81 12.33 -13.69
N ILE A 110 3.79 11.63 -14.24
CA ILE A 110 5.09 12.21 -14.58
C ILE A 110 4.93 12.93 -15.93
N ASP A 111 4.98 14.27 -15.90
CA ASP A 111 4.89 15.10 -17.10
C ASP A 111 6.30 15.42 -17.62
N ALA A 112 6.87 14.45 -18.34
CA ALA A 112 8.20 14.53 -18.95
C ALA A 112 8.20 13.85 -20.33
N LYS A 113 9.22 14.15 -21.14
CA LYS A 113 9.41 13.39 -22.39
C LYS A 113 9.78 11.95 -22.04
N PRO A 114 9.41 10.96 -22.87
CA PRO A 114 9.64 9.56 -22.54
C PRO A 114 11.09 9.24 -22.15
N LYS A 115 12.06 9.73 -22.91
CA LYS A 115 13.50 9.57 -22.64
C LYS A 115 14.00 10.18 -21.33
N ASP A 116 13.27 11.13 -20.75
CA ASP A 116 13.66 11.85 -19.54
C ASP A 116 12.92 11.25 -18.31
N LEU A 117 11.96 10.32 -18.50
CA LEU A 117 11.20 9.69 -17.42
C LEU A 117 12.05 9.07 -16.30
N PRO A 118 13.17 8.36 -16.58
CA PRO A 118 14.02 7.78 -15.53
C PRO A 118 14.50 8.81 -14.50
N GLU A 119 14.74 10.07 -14.91
CA GLU A 119 15.20 11.14 -14.03
C GLU A 119 14.18 11.55 -12.94
N TYR A 120 12.91 11.18 -13.13
CA TYR A 120 11.81 11.48 -12.20
C TYR A 120 11.46 10.32 -11.27
N VAL A 121 12.19 9.20 -11.37
CA VAL A 121 12.00 7.98 -10.58
C VAL A 121 13.14 7.85 -9.57
N GLU A 122 12.79 7.88 -8.27
CA GLU A 122 13.75 7.65 -7.17
C GLU A 122 13.55 6.22 -6.65
N ILE A 123 14.55 5.36 -6.89
CA ILE A 123 14.53 3.95 -6.46
C ILE A 123 14.45 3.85 -4.94
N GLY A 124 13.62 2.92 -4.45
CA GLY A 124 13.33 2.75 -3.02
C GLY A 124 12.39 3.79 -2.42
N ARG A 125 12.00 4.82 -3.18
CA ARG A 125 11.02 5.82 -2.75
C ARG A 125 9.74 5.77 -3.58
N HIS A 126 9.87 5.79 -4.89
CA HIS A 126 8.72 5.80 -5.80
C HIS A 126 8.28 4.38 -6.13
N GLY A 127 6.98 4.12 -6.06
CA GLY A 127 6.32 3.07 -6.80
C GLY A 127 5.81 3.63 -8.13
N LEU A 128 5.62 2.75 -9.12
CA LEU A 128 5.21 3.14 -10.47
C LEU A 128 3.87 2.53 -10.84
N ILE A 129 3.08 3.29 -11.59
CA ILE A 129 1.95 2.80 -12.36
C ILE A 129 2.19 3.13 -13.82
N VAL A 130 2.11 2.12 -14.68
CA VAL A 130 2.11 2.28 -16.14
C VAL A 130 0.71 1.99 -16.66
N LYS A 131 0.20 2.87 -17.52
CA LYS A 131 -1.13 2.73 -18.12
C LYS A 131 -1.11 3.03 -19.62
N MET A 132 -1.71 2.16 -20.42
CA MET A 132 -1.94 2.40 -21.84
C MET A 132 -3.25 1.74 -22.29
N GLY A 133 -4.26 2.55 -22.61
CA GLY A 133 -5.60 2.04 -22.93
C GLY A 133 -6.20 1.22 -21.76
N PRO A 134 -6.62 -0.04 -21.98
CA PRO A 134 -7.15 -0.90 -20.93
C PRO A 134 -6.07 -1.57 -20.05
N PHE A 135 -4.80 -1.47 -20.44
CA PHE A 135 -3.69 -2.13 -19.77
C PHE A 135 -3.15 -1.24 -18.65
N SER A 136 -2.91 -1.84 -17.48
CA SER A 136 -2.39 -1.14 -16.30
C SER A 136 -1.56 -2.08 -15.44
N GLY A 137 -0.38 -1.62 -15.03
CA GLY A 137 0.55 -2.33 -14.17
C GLY A 137 1.02 -1.43 -13.04
N LEU A 138 1.22 -2.01 -11.86
CA LEU A 138 1.77 -1.30 -10.70
C LEU A 138 2.85 -2.14 -10.05
N LEU A 139 3.95 -1.50 -9.67
CA LEU A 139 4.98 -2.04 -8.78
C LEU A 139 5.20 -1.11 -7.59
N LEU A 140 5.37 -1.70 -6.40
CA LEU A 140 5.58 -0.98 -5.15
C LEU A 140 7.03 -0.48 -5.02
N PRO A 141 7.30 0.56 -4.20
CA PRO A 141 8.64 1.14 -4.07
C PRO A 141 9.76 0.14 -3.74
N GLN A 142 9.47 -0.85 -2.89
CA GLN A 142 10.46 -1.84 -2.44
C GLN A 142 10.88 -2.83 -3.54
N VAL A 143 10.06 -3.04 -4.57
CA VAL A 143 10.35 -4.05 -5.61
C VAL A 143 11.65 -3.70 -6.33
N ALA A 144 11.85 -2.44 -6.68
CA ALA A 144 13.06 -2.02 -7.38
C ALA A 144 14.33 -2.25 -6.53
N VAL A 145 14.23 -2.08 -5.22
CA VAL A 145 15.35 -2.31 -4.29
C VAL A 145 15.65 -3.80 -4.14
N GLU A 146 14.62 -4.61 -3.92
CA GLU A 146 14.75 -6.07 -3.71
C GLU A 146 15.41 -6.77 -4.91
N TYR A 147 15.14 -6.28 -6.12
CA TYR A 147 15.66 -6.84 -7.36
C TYR A 147 16.86 -6.06 -7.94
N ASN A 148 17.39 -5.08 -7.20
CA ASN A 148 18.52 -4.24 -7.62
C ASN A 148 18.33 -3.62 -9.01
N MET A 149 17.12 -3.11 -9.27
CA MET A 149 16.75 -2.46 -10.52
C MET A 149 17.16 -0.98 -10.52
N ASP A 150 17.60 -0.50 -11.66
CA ASP A 150 17.66 0.94 -11.93
C ASP A 150 16.29 1.52 -12.36
N ALA A 151 16.24 2.84 -12.62
CA ALA A 151 14.99 3.50 -13.02
C ALA A 151 14.46 3.06 -14.38
N GLU A 152 15.31 2.72 -15.35
CA GLU A 152 14.88 2.25 -16.67
C GLU A 152 14.36 0.82 -16.60
N GLU A 153 15.06 -0.04 -15.86
CA GLU A 153 14.62 -1.39 -15.56
C GLU A 153 13.28 -1.38 -14.84
N PHE A 154 13.12 -0.51 -13.83
CA PHE A 154 11.87 -0.42 -13.07
C PHE A 154 10.67 0.06 -13.90
N LEU A 155 10.89 1.02 -14.82
CA LEU A 155 9.89 1.43 -15.80
C LEU A 155 9.49 0.26 -16.72
N SER A 156 10.49 -0.47 -17.21
CA SER A 156 10.31 -1.57 -18.14
C SER A 156 9.58 -2.76 -17.51
N GLU A 157 9.94 -3.11 -16.28
CA GLU A 157 9.26 -4.13 -15.48
C GLU A 157 7.82 -3.73 -15.15
N THR A 158 7.57 -2.44 -14.91
CA THR A 158 6.20 -1.94 -14.69
C THR A 158 5.37 -2.02 -15.99
N CYS A 159 5.96 -1.76 -17.16
CA CYS A 159 5.31 -2.01 -18.45
C CYS A 159 4.96 -3.49 -18.61
N MET A 160 5.89 -4.40 -18.35
CA MET A 160 5.63 -5.84 -18.45
C MET A 160 4.56 -6.30 -17.45
N LYS A 161 4.55 -5.72 -16.24
CA LYS A 161 3.50 -5.95 -15.24
C LYS A 161 2.11 -5.50 -15.72
N ALA A 162 2.05 -4.50 -16.60
CA ALA A 162 0.83 -4.05 -17.26
C ALA A 162 0.37 -4.97 -18.40
N GLY A 163 1.17 -5.98 -18.76
CA GLY A 163 0.96 -6.81 -19.95
C GLY A 163 1.35 -6.10 -21.24
N LEU A 164 2.25 -5.12 -21.17
CA LEU A 164 2.71 -4.30 -22.29
C LEU A 164 4.18 -4.63 -22.65
N PRO A 165 4.65 -4.27 -23.86
CA PRO A 165 6.07 -4.32 -24.20
C PRO A 165 6.93 -3.55 -23.19
N PRO A 166 8.15 -4.01 -22.87
CA PRO A 166 9.00 -3.37 -21.86
C PRO A 166 9.35 -1.90 -22.17
N ASP A 167 9.36 -1.51 -23.44
CA ASP A 167 9.63 -0.14 -23.91
C ASP A 167 8.36 0.71 -24.08
N CYS A 168 7.21 0.28 -23.54
CA CYS A 168 5.94 1.00 -23.69
C CYS A 168 5.99 2.43 -23.11
N TRP A 169 6.83 2.64 -22.09
CA TRP A 169 7.07 3.94 -21.47
C TRP A 169 7.79 4.91 -22.41
N LEU A 170 8.52 4.40 -23.42
CA LEU A 170 9.15 5.21 -24.48
C LEU A 170 8.19 5.61 -25.61
N THR A 171 7.14 4.81 -25.82
CA THR A 171 6.29 4.88 -27.02
C THR A 171 4.91 5.50 -26.78
N GLY A 172 4.61 5.92 -25.55
CA GLY A 172 3.44 6.74 -25.23
C GLY A 172 2.58 6.24 -24.07
N ALA A 173 3.01 5.24 -23.30
CA ALA A 173 2.31 4.87 -22.07
C ALA A 173 2.36 6.01 -21.03
N GLU A 174 1.28 6.17 -20.28
CA GLU A 174 1.22 7.10 -19.16
C GLU A 174 1.96 6.48 -17.96
N VAL A 175 2.91 7.22 -17.40
CA VAL A 175 3.63 6.81 -16.19
C VAL A 175 3.22 7.69 -15.03
N TYR A 176 2.85 7.07 -13.93
CA TYR A 176 2.56 7.72 -12.68
C TYR A 176 3.53 7.22 -11.60
N ARG A 177 3.88 8.10 -10.68
CA ARG A 177 4.63 7.75 -9.47
C ARG A 177 3.77 7.95 -8.22
N PHE A 178 4.06 7.18 -7.18
CA PHE A 178 3.48 7.35 -5.86
C PHE A 178 4.50 6.97 -4.79
N GLU A 179 4.27 7.41 -3.56
CA GLU A 179 5.05 7.05 -2.38
C GLU A 179 4.17 6.23 -1.42
N GLY A 180 4.79 5.56 -0.45
CA GLY A 180 4.09 4.83 0.61
C GLY A 180 4.46 5.37 1.99
N GLN A 181 3.48 5.52 2.87
CA GLN A 181 3.71 5.76 4.30
C GLN A 181 3.25 4.54 5.10
N ILE A 182 4.11 4.02 5.95
CA ILE A 182 3.82 2.84 6.77
C ILE A 182 3.55 3.29 8.20
N PHE A 183 2.41 2.87 8.75
CA PHE A 183 2.07 3.07 10.16
C PHE A 183 1.83 1.74 10.84
N LYS A 184 2.45 1.51 12.00
CA LYS A 184 2.50 0.20 12.66
C LYS A 184 2.35 0.31 14.17
N GLU A 185 1.63 -0.63 14.79
CA GLU A 185 1.68 -0.78 16.26
C GLU A 185 3.04 -1.32 16.72
N LYS A 186 3.65 -0.76 17.75
CA LYS A 186 4.90 -1.32 18.33
C LYS A 186 4.68 -2.70 18.95
N VAL A 187 3.54 -2.86 19.60
CA VAL A 187 3.04 -4.08 20.24
C VAL A 187 1.52 -4.12 20.05
N PRO A 188 0.87 -5.29 20.15
CA PRO A 188 -0.59 -5.39 19.97
C PRO A 188 -1.35 -4.36 20.81
N ARG A 189 -2.18 -3.53 20.16
CA ARG A 189 -2.97 -2.43 20.76
C ARG A 189 -2.16 -1.30 21.41
N GLY A 190 -0.85 -1.29 21.22
CA GLY A 190 0.07 -0.31 21.78
C GLY A 190 0.15 1.00 21.00
N GLU A 191 1.26 1.70 21.20
CA GLU A 191 1.61 2.93 20.47
C GLU A 191 1.76 2.64 18.97
N VAL A 192 1.25 3.54 18.13
CA VAL A 192 1.42 3.50 16.67
C VAL A 192 2.55 4.44 16.28
N VAL A 193 3.46 3.94 15.45
CA VAL A 193 4.57 4.71 14.88
C VAL A 193 4.56 4.68 13.37
N GLU A 194 5.10 5.74 12.77
CA GLU A 194 5.44 5.77 11.35
C GLU A 194 6.79 5.07 11.16
N VAL A 195 6.87 4.16 10.19
CA VAL A 195 8.10 3.43 9.85
C VAL A 195 8.74 4.13 8.65
N ASP A 196 10.01 4.51 8.79
CA ASP A 196 10.77 5.08 7.69
C ASP A 196 11.26 3.96 6.76
N LEU A 197 10.73 3.94 5.54
CA LEU A 197 11.12 2.99 4.49
C LEU A 197 12.62 3.04 4.17
N LYS A 198 13.30 4.18 4.41
CA LYS A 198 14.74 4.33 4.18
C LYS A 198 15.60 3.64 5.25
N SER A 199 15.03 3.27 6.38
CA SER A 199 15.76 2.63 7.49
C SER A 199 15.79 1.10 7.44
N CYS A 200 15.07 0.50 6.48
CA CYS A 200 15.25 -0.91 6.12
C CYS A 200 16.46 -1.03 5.17
N GLU A 201 17.65 -0.66 5.66
CA GLU A 201 18.89 -1.13 5.06
C GLU A 201 18.97 -2.65 5.32
N ILE A 202 19.10 -3.42 4.24
CA ILE A 202 19.43 -4.86 4.30
C ILE A 202 20.89 -5.01 4.70
#